data_AF-A6GER0-F1
#
_entry.id   AF-A6GER0-F1
#
_cell.length_a   1.000
_cell.length_b   1.000
_cell.length_c   1.000
_cell.angle_alpha   90.00
_cell.angle_beta   90.00
_cell.angle_gamma   90.00
#
_symmetry.space_group_name_H-M   'P 1'
#
loop_
_entity.id
_entity.type
_entity.pdbx_description
1 polymer ?
#
loop_
_entity_poly.entity_id
_entity_poly.type
_entity_poly.pdbx_seq_one_letter_code
_entity_poly.pdbx_strand_id
1 'polypeptide(L)'
;MVISSALSVSMLACGPSSGPTDDEIGETDADTTTDETESSTGTETESTESTESTESTETETESSSDTTESSSDTSTETETDTTTETETDTADTETDTADTETDTDEDTSTDTSVDPDDPSGTYLLAVETTLGPDLPLQWIMTVDAVPEGEGWIADIDVQPLSLDVGSSTTPRELNGPVTPHPDVPIPGAGPMIWPWGATEIAGANNPVTGSDITASVQLNGEWIDPDTACGQVVGQITVPLVFDLDGSTFAAVRLDDDGTDPQTLPDPVPSSCP
;
A
#
# COMPACT_ATOMS: atom_id res chain seq x y z
N MET A 1 13.44 -3.19 40.87
CA MET A 1 12.62 -2.29 41.72
C MET A 1 11.54 -1.72 40.82
N VAL A 2 10.38 -2.36 40.79
CA VAL A 2 9.30 -2.09 39.84
C VAL A 2 8.36 -1.06 40.46
N ILE A 3 8.20 0.10 39.82
CA ILE A 3 7.21 1.11 40.24
C ILE A 3 5.98 0.89 39.36
N SER A 4 5.05 0.10 39.89
CA SER A 4 3.72 -0.11 39.32
C SER A 4 2.86 1.11 39.64
N SER A 5 2.62 1.98 38.65
CA SER A 5 1.70 3.11 38.77
C SER A 5 0.40 2.76 38.04
N ALA A 6 -0.61 2.34 38.80
CA ALA A 6 -1.97 2.18 38.30
C ALA A 6 -2.66 3.55 38.26
N LEU A 7 -2.87 4.11 37.06
CA LEU A 7 -3.86 5.17 36.85
C LEU A 7 -5.21 4.51 36.56
N SER A 8 -6.12 4.60 37.53
CA SER A 8 -7.52 4.21 37.37
C SER A 8 -8.29 5.43 36.86
N VAL A 9 -8.72 5.40 35.60
CA VAL A 9 -9.62 6.41 35.01
C VAL A 9 -11.05 5.93 35.17
N SER A 10 -11.81 6.58 36.05
CA SER A 10 -13.24 6.34 36.20
C SER A 10 -14.01 6.84 34.98
N MET A 11 -14.61 5.92 34.21
CA MET A 11 -15.58 6.25 33.18
C MET A 11 -16.85 6.85 33.80
N LEU A 12 -17.19 8.07 33.39
CA LEU A 12 -18.46 8.72 33.68
C LEU A 12 -19.54 8.11 32.76
N ALA A 13 -20.46 7.34 33.34
CA ALA A 13 -21.63 6.83 32.65
C ALA A 13 -22.58 7.97 32.24
N CYS A 14 -22.81 8.15 30.94
CA CYS A 14 -23.91 8.97 30.42
C CYS A 14 -25.15 8.07 30.29
N GLY A 15 -26.22 8.41 31.04
CA GLY A 15 -27.46 7.64 31.08
C GLY A 15 -28.38 7.87 29.87
N PRO A 16 -29.39 6.99 29.66
CA PRO A 16 -30.33 7.11 28.56
C PRO A 16 -31.34 8.23 28.79
N SER A 17 -31.33 9.24 27.90
CA SER A 17 -32.37 10.27 27.83
C SER A 17 -33.54 9.78 26.99
N SER A 18 -34.61 9.39 27.67
CA SER A 18 -35.96 9.14 27.14
C SER A 18 -36.43 10.27 26.21
N GLY A 19 -37.07 9.92 25.09
CA GLY A 19 -37.63 10.86 24.11
C GLY A 19 -38.82 11.69 24.62
N PRO A 20 -39.39 12.52 23.74
CA PRO A 20 -40.84 12.36 23.49
C PRO A 20 -41.28 12.59 22.02
N THR A 21 -42.29 11.80 21.65
CA THR A 21 -43.53 12.12 20.90
C THR A 21 -43.51 12.75 19.50
N ASP A 22 -44.13 12.02 18.58
CA ASP A 22 -45.01 12.48 17.50
C ASP A 22 -45.67 13.85 17.72
N ASP A 23 -45.58 14.70 16.72
CA ASP A 23 -46.46 15.82 16.30
C ASP A 23 -45.65 16.56 15.21
N GLU A 24 -46.12 17.09 14.08
CA GLU A 24 -47.43 17.37 13.53
C GLU A 24 -47.17 17.70 12.03
N ILE A 25 -48.23 17.63 11.24
CA ILE A 25 -48.31 17.82 9.79
C ILE A 25 -48.08 19.31 9.45
N GLY A 26 -47.34 19.61 8.38
CA GLY A 26 -47.17 21.01 7.93
C GLY A 26 -46.65 21.13 6.50
N GLU A 27 -47.54 21.01 5.52
CA GLU A 27 -47.32 21.50 4.17
C GLU A 27 -47.08 23.02 4.21
N THR A 28 -45.99 23.50 3.63
CA THR A 28 -45.84 24.93 3.32
C THR A 28 -45.19 25.10 1.96
N ASP A 29 -46.02 25.36 0.97
CA ASP A 29 -45.66 26.05 -0.27
C ASP A 29 -45.15 27.45 0.08
N ALA A 30 -43.95 27.80 -0.38
CA ALA A 30 -43.49 29.18 -0.43
C ALA A 30 -42.71 29.42 -1.72
N ASP A 31 -43.47 29.81 -2.73
CA ASP A 31 -43.07 30.59 -3.89
C ASP A 31 -42.35 31.87 -3.40
N THR A 32 -41.15 32.16 -3.88
CA THR A 32 -40.56 33.51 -3.72
C THR A 32 -39.69 33.86 -4.93
N THR A 33 -40.34 34.36 -5.96
CA THR A 33 -39.78 35.35 -6.89
C THR A 33 -39.48 36.64 -6.14
N THR A 34 -38.26 37.19 -6.20
CA THR A 34 -38.04 38.65 -6.16
C THR A 34 -36.75 39.00 -6.89
N ASP A 35 -36.92 39.95 -7.79
CA ASP A 35 -36.03 40.55 -8.78
C ASP A 35 -35.31 41.79 -8.19
N GLU A 36 -34.42 42.37 -9.00
CA GLU A 36 -33.80 43.71 -8.92
C GLU A 36 -32.56 43.89 -8.02
N THR A 37 -31.34 44.00 -8.58
CA THR A 37 -30.71 45.10 -9.35
C THR A 37 -30.18 46.24 -8.46
N GLU A 38 -28.85 46.31 -8.24
CA GLU A 38 -28.03 47.55 -8.17
C GLU A 38 -26.56 47.14 -8.48
N SER A 39 -25.98 47.52 -9.63
CA SER A 39 -25.36 48.81 -9.96
C SER A 39 -24.06 49.09 -9.17
N SER A 40 -22.92 48.83 -9.80
CA SER A 40 -21.64 49.45 -9.44
C SER A 40 -20.69 49.46 -10.64
N THR A 41 -20.50 50.65 -11.16
CA THR A 41 -19.58 51.12 -12.20
C THR A 41 -18.11 51.16 -11.77
N GLY A 42 -17.20 50.91 -12.71
CA GLY A 42 -15.77 51.27 -12.67
C GLY A 42 -14.86 50.07 -12.87
N THR A 43 -13.86 50.03 -13.74
CA THR A 43 -13.19 51.09 -14.49
C THR A 43 -12.55 50.43 -15.72
N GLU A 44 -12.65 51.10 -16.85
CA GLU A 44 -12.03 50.71 -18.10
C GLU A 44 -10.50 50.76 -17.97
N THR A 45 -9.80 49.75 -18.46
CA THR A 45 -8.40 49.87 -18.88
C THR A 45 -8.28 49.19 -20.22
N GLU A 46 -8.28 50.04 -21.25
CA GLU A 46 -8.01 49.68 -22.63
C GLU A 46 -6.53 49.37 -22.85
N SER A 47 -6.29 48.66 -23.96
CA SER A 47 -5.04 48.56 -24.73
C SER A 47 -4.02 47.55 -24.20
N THR A 48 -3.47 46.63 -24.99
CA THR A 48 -3.09 46.72 -26.40
C THR A 48 -3.09 45.34 -27.08
N GLU A 49 -3.56 45.32 -28.32
CA GLU A 49 -3.25 44.34 -29.35
C GLU A 49 -1.74 44.08 -29.46
N SER A 50 -1.36 42.83 -29.72
CA SER A 50 -0.29 42.47 -30.66
C SER A 50 -0.41 41.00 -31.03
N THR A 51 -1.00 40.80 -32.21
CA THR A 51 -0.78 39.66 -33.09
C THR A 51 0.71 39.48 -33.39
N GLU A 52 1.27 38.31 -33.15
CA GLU A 52 2.33 37.75 -34.00
C GLU A 52 2.10 36.25 -34.19
N SER A 53 1.63 35.93 -35.40
CA SER A 53 1.72 34.62 -36.01
C SER A 53 3.19 34.21 -36.05
N THR A 54 3.52 33.01 -35.55
CA THR A 54 4.78 32.36 -35.91
C THR A 54 4.48 31.22 -36.87
N GLU A 55 4.98 31.43 -38.08
CA GLU A 55 5.01 30.52 -39.20
C GLU A 55 5.62 29.16 -38.84
N SER A 56 5.07 28.18 -39.56
CA SER A 56 5.60 26.86 -39.84
C SER A 56 7.13 26.81 -39.96
N THR A 57 7.74 25.78 -39.37
CA THR A 57 8.97 25.21 -39.92
C THR A 57 8.77 23.71 -40.06
N GLU A 58 8.21 23.34 -41.21
CA GLU A 58 8.29 21.98 -41.73
C GLU A 58 9.77 21.69 -41.98
N THR A 59 10.35 20.84 -41.15
CA THR A 59 11.67 20.25 -41.43
C THR A 59 11.41 18.88 -42.02
N GLU A 60 11.27 18.84 -43.34
CA GLU A 60 11.42 17.61 -44.11
C GLU A 60 12.86 17.13 -43.90
N THR A 61 13.04 16.09 -43.09
CA THR A 61 14.28 15.31 -43.09
C THR A 61 14.05 14.12 -43.99
N GLU A 62 14.63 14.23 -45.18
CA GLU A 62 14.65 13.20 -46.19
C GLU A 62 15.32 11.92 -45.66
N SER A 63 14.67 10.80 -45.97
CA SER A 63 15.26 9.69 -46.71
C SER A 63 16.74 9.36 -46.42
N SER A 64 16.96 8.24 -45.72
CA SER A 64 18.03 7.31 -46.08
C SER A 64 17.62 5.91 -45.65
N SER A 65 17.30 5.13 -46.66
CA SER A 65 17.13 3.68 -46.61
C SER A 65 18.52 3.07 -46.69
N ASP A 66 18.99 2.46 -45.60
CA ASP A 66 20.14 1.56 -45.65
C ASP A 66 19.73 0.19 -45.12
N THR A 67 19.27 -0.61 -46.07
CA THR A 67 19.41 -2.07 -46.05
C THR A 67 20.85 -2.45 -45.74
N THR A 68 21.10 -2.95 -44.53
CA THR A 68 22.32 -3.72 -44.26
C THR A 68 21.89 -5.15 -43.98
N GLU A 69 21.87 -5.94 -45.05
CA GLU A 69 22.04 -7.39 -44.93
C GLU A 69 23.43 -7.64 -44.35
N SER A 70 23.50 -8.27 -43.19
CA SER A 70 24.74 -8.92 -42.76
C SER A 70 24.39 -10.28 -42.18
N SER A 71 24.42 -11.27 -43.07
CA SER A 71 24.64 -12.65 -42.73
C SER A 71 26.04 -12.78 -42.14
N SER A 72 26.17 -13.41 -40.98
CA SER A 72 27.36 -14.22 -40.69
C SER A 72 27.07 -15.16 -39.52
N ASP A 73 26.91 -16.43 -39.87
CA ASP A 73 27.20 -17.57 -39.03
C ASP A 73 28.48 -17.34 -38.20
N THR A 74 28.43 -17.62 -36.90
CA THR A 74 29.59 -18.12 -36.17
C THR A 74 29.09 -19.03 -35.05
N SER A 75 29.08 -20.32 -35.35
CA SER A 75 29.20 -21.38 -34.34
C SER A 75 30.54 -21.19 -33.62
N THR A 76 30.54 -21.14 -32.29
CA THR A 76 31.71 -21.56 -31.50
C THR A 76 31.22 -22.28 -30.26
N GLU A 77 31.43 -23.59 -30.26
CA GLU A 77 31.38 -24.44 -29.08
C GLU A 77 32.45 -23.97 -28.10
N THR A 78 32.15 -23.94 -26.80
CA THR A 78 33.16 -24.02 -25.76
C THR A 78 32.59 -24.83 -24.62
N GLU A 79 33.11 -26.05 -24.55
CA GLU A 79 33.02 -26.97 -23.42
C GLU A 79 33.71 -26.40 -22.18
N THR A 80 33.71 -27.20 -21.11
CA THR A 80 34.55 -27.11 -19.90
C THR A 80 34.16 -26.02 -18.88
N ASP A 81 34.13 -26.28 -17.57
CA ASP A 81 34.77 -27.35 -16.82
C ASP A 81 34.05 -27.60 -15.49
N THR A 82 34.14 -28.85 -15.04
CA THR A 82 33.72 -29.33 -13.74
C THR A 82 34.81 -28.99 -12.73
N THR A 83 34.49 -28.27 -11.64
CA THR A 83 35.38 -28.21 -10.48
C THR A 83 34.60 -28.48 -9.21
N THR A 84 34.57 -29.75 -8.84
CA THR A 84 34.29 -30.22 -7.48
C THR A 84 35.53 -30.00 -6.64
N GLU A 85 35.49 -29.08 -5.68
CA GLU A 85 36.48 -29.04 -4.61
C GLU A 85 35.82 -29.50 -3.30
N THR A 86 36.14 -30.74 -2.97
CA THR A 86 35.95 -31.34 -1.65
C THR A 86 37.18 -30.98 -0.83
N GLU A 87 37.05 -30.09 0.14
CA GLU A 87 38.06 -29.95 1.19
C GLU A 87 37.46 -30.42 2.50
N THR A 88 37.83 -31.65 2.84
CA THR A 88 37.81 -32.21 4.18
C THR A 88 39.02 -31.61 4.89
N ASP A 89 38.81 -30.90 6.01
CA ASP A 89 39.89 -30.69 6.96
C ASP A 89 39.46 -31.11 8.35
N THR A 90 40.20 -32.10 8.84
CA THR A 90 40.10 -32.73 10.15
C THR A 90 41.32 -32.27 10.93
N ALA A 91 41.12 -31.54 12.01
CA ALA A 91 42.16 -31.39 13.02
C ALA A 91 41.52 -31.39 14.41
N ASP A 92 41.75 -32.50 15.10
CA ASP A 92 41.78 -32.63 16.54
C ASP A 92 42.45 -31.42 17.22
N THR A 93 42.08 -31.11 18.46
CA THR A 93 42.85 -31.50 19.66
C THR A 93 42.57 -30.54 20.84
N GLU A 94 42.56 -31.15 22.03
CA GLU A 94 42.91 -30.63 23.36
C GLU A 94 41.75 -30.34 24.32
N THR A 95 41.81 -31.16 25.36
CA THR A 95 41.07 -31.16 26.62
C THR A 95 41.62 -30.10 27.57
N ASP A 96 40.76 -29.33 28.24
CA ASP A 96 41.02 -28.79 29.58
C ASP A 96 39.68 -28.41 30.25
N THR A 97 39.24 -29.13 31.29
CA THR A 97 39.52 -28.95 32.72
C THR A 97 38.67 -27.85 33.37
N ALA A 98 37.57 -28.32 33.96
CA ALA A 98 36.90 -27.86 35.19
C ALA A 98 36.72 -26.36 35.43
N ASP A 99 35.47 -25.91 35.43
CA ASP A 99 34.94 -25.17 36.59
C ASP A 99 33.42 -25.31 36.69
N THR A 100 32.95 -25.38 37.93
CA THR A 100 31.58 -25.66 38.34
C THR A 100 30.80 -24.35 38.39
N GLU A 101 30.07 -24.04 37.33
CA GLU A 101 29.11 -22.94 37.32
C GLU A 101 27.70 -23.53 37.41
N THR A 102 26.86 -22.94 38.26
CA THR A 102 25.53 -23.45 38.58
C THR A 102 24.58 -23.06 37.46
N ASP A 103 24.33 -24.00 36.55
CA ASP A 103 23.31 -23.88 35.49
C ASP A 103 21.94 -23.69 36.14
N THR A 104 21.55 -22.44 36.29
CA THR A 104 20.15 -22.07 36.49
C THR A 104 19.58 -21.95 35.09
N ASP A 105 19.22 -23.10 34.52
CA ASP A 105 18.36 -23.19 33.35
C ASP A 105 16.99 -22.60 33.74
N GLU A 106 16.90 -21.28 33.76
CA GLU A 106 15.64 -20.57 33.75
C GLU A 106 15.11 -20.71 32.32
N ASP A 107 14.60 -21.92 32.02
CA ASP A 107 13.71 -22.21 30.90
C ASP A 107 12.47 -21.34 31.07
N THR A 108 12.62 -20.06 30.74
CA THR A 108 11.53 -19.17 30.43
C THR A 108 11.06 -19.59 29.06
N SER A 109 10.40 -20.74 29.00
CA SER A 109 9.48 -21.05 27.92
C SER A 109 8.37 -20.01 28.05
N THR A 110 8.61 -18.84 27.48
CA THR A 110 7.56 -17.88 27.14
C THR A 110 6.66 -18.68 26.21
N ASP A 111 5.60 -19.24 26.79
CA ASP A 111 4.50 -19.82 26.05
C ASP A 111 3.94 -18.65 25.24
N THR A 112 4.45 -18.50 24.02
CA THR A 112 3.98 -17.54 23.04
C THR A 112 2.63 -18.07 22.57
N SER A 113 1.65 -18.07 23.47
CA SER A 113 0.26 -18.19 23.08
C SER A 113 -0.01 -16.94 22.25
N VAL A 114 0.14 -17.08 20.94
CA VAL A 114 -0.20 -16.05 19.96
C VAL A 114 -1.63 -15.65 20.30
N ASP A 115 -1.82 -14.36 20.59
CA ASP A 115 -3.15 -13.83 20.81
C ASP A 115 -3.94 -14.11 19.53
N PRO A 116 -5.10 -14.80 19.58
CA PRO A 116 -5.87 -15.07 18.38
C PRO A 116 -6.25 -13.78 17.64
N ASP A 117 -6.23 -12.62 18.32
CA ASP A 117 -6.52 -11.31 17.78
C ASP A 117 -5.26 -10.52 17.32
N ASP A 118 -4.09 -11.15 17.23
CA ASP A 118 -2.82 -10.54 16.81
C ASP A 118 -2.76 -10.30 15.28
N PRO A 119 -2.70 -9.04 14.80
CA PRO A 119 -2.61 -8.71 13.39
C PRO A 119 -1.18 -8.83 12.82
N SER A 120 -0.21 -9.34 13.58
CA SER A 120 1.16 -9.53 13.09
C SER A 120 1.23 -10.67 12.07
N GLY A 121 1.83 -10.44 10.90
CA GLY A 121 1.95 -11.44 9.84
C GLY A 121 2.28 -10.87 8.47
N THR A 122 2.23 -11.73 7.46
CA THR A 122 2.41 -11.35 6.05
C THR A 122 1.07 -11.36 5.34
N TYR A 123 0.81 -10.35 4.51
CA TYR A 123 -0.47 -10.09 3.86
C TYR A 123 -0.26 -9.77 2.38
N LEU A 124 -1.20 -10.18 1.54
CA LEU A 124 -1.36 -9.61 0.20
C LEU A 124 -2.26 -8.38 0.32
N LEU A 125 -1.68 -7.19 0.14
CA LEU A 125 -2.40 -5.93 0.04
C LEU A 125 -2.69 -5.62 -1.42
N ALA A 126 -3.96 -5.42 -1.74
CA ALA A 126 -4.42 -5.05 -3.07
C ALA A 126 -5.21 -3.74 -3.04
N VAL A 127 -4.89 -2.82 -3.95
CA VAL A 127 -5.55 -1.53 -4.12
C VAL A 127 -6.18 -1.49 -5.51
N GLU A 128 -7.50 -1.47 -5.55
CA GLU A 128 -8.27 -1.29 -6.78
C GLU A 128 -8.61 0.18 -6.96
N THR A 129 -8.14 0.75 -8.06
CA THR A 129 -8.37 2.16 -8.39
C THR A 129 -9.53 2.30 -9.37
N THR A 130 -10.24 3.42 -9.30
CA THR A 130 -11.30 3.74 -10.27
C THR A 130 -10.80 3.91 -11.72
N LEU A 131 -9.48 4.05 -11.93
CA LEU A 131 -8.85 4.05 -13.26
C LEU A 131 -8.79 2.67 -13.91
N GLY A 132 -8.65 1.63 -13.09
CA GLY A 132 -8.46 0.25 -13.53
C GLY A 132 -9.29 -0.69 -12.67
N PRO A 133 -10.64 -0.65 -12.80
CA PRO A 133 -11.47 -1.65 -12.16
C PRO A 133 -11.02 -3.03 -12.62
N ASP A 134 -10.97 -4.00 -11.71
CA ASP A 134 -10.47 -5.36 -11.94
C ASP A 134 -8.94 -5.49 -12.16
N LEU A 135 -8.17 -4.39 -12.07
CA LEU A 135 -6.70 -4.38 -12.22
C LEU A 135 -6.03 -3.80 -10.96
N PRO A 136 -6.14 -4.50 -9.80
CA PRO A 136 -5.59 -4.00 -8.55
C PRO A 136 -4.06 -3.95 -8.57
N LEU A 137 -3.52 -2.86 -8.06
CA LEU A 137 -2.12 -2.75 -7.66
C LEU A 137 -1.89 -3.66 -6.45
N GLN A 138 -0.75 -4.36 -6.38
CA GLN A 138 -0.52 -5.38 -5.35
C GLN A 138 0.84 -5.19 -4.65
N TRP A 139 0.85 -5.45 -3.35
CA TRP A 139 2.02 -5.45 -2.49
C TRP A 139 1.99 -6.65 -1.54
N ILE A 140 3.16 -7.15 -1.18
CA ILE A 140 3.34 -7.94 0.03
C ILE A 140 3.53 -6.95 1.18
N MET A 141 2.67 -7.07 2.18
CA MET A 141 2.67 -6.26 3.39
C MET A 141 3.07 -7.14 4.57
N THR A 142 4.13 -6.78 5.29
CA THR A 142 4.52 -7.43 6.54
C THR A 142 4.16 -6.51 7.69
N VAL A 143 3.47 -7.05 8.70
CA VAL A 143 2.97 -6.32 9.87
C VAL A 143 3.63 -6.92 11.11
N ASP A 144 4.35 -6.08 11.86
CA ASP A 144 4.92 -6.41 13.16
C ASP A 144 4.21 -5.57 14.22
N ALA A 145 3.21 -6.14 14.90
CA ALA A 145 2.34 -5.42 15.81
C ALA A 145 2.70 -5.69 17.28
N VAL A 146 2.61 -4.63 18.10
CA VAL A 146 2.78 -4.69 19.56
C VAL A 146 1.50 -4.14 20.21
N PRO A 147 0.95 -4.81 21.23
CA PRO A 147 -0.29 -4.37 21.86
C PRO A 147 -0.08 -3.02 22.56
N GLU A 148 -0.98 -2.06 22.30
CA GLU A 148 -1.01 -0.74 22.94
C GLU A 148 -2.44 -0.36 23.34
N GLY A 149 -2.73 -0.40 24.64
CA GLY A 149 -4.04 -0.06 25.17
C GLY A 149 -5.13 -1.06 24.75
N GLU A 150 -6.13 -0.58 24.01
CA GLU A 150 -7.20 -1.41 23.45
C GLU A 150 -6.93 -1.81 21.98
N GLY A 151 -5.79 -1.44 21.40
CA GLY A 151 -5.40 -1.76 20.03
C GLY A 151 -3.93 -2.16 19.94
N TRP A 152 -3.31 -1.84 18.81
CA TRP A 152 -1.92 -2.18 18.50
C TRP A 152 -1.20 -0.98 17.87
N ILE A 153 0.11 -0.95 18.02
CA ILE A 153 1.01 -0.15 17.20
C ILE A 153 1.81 -1.13 16.34
N ALA A 154 1.80 -0.93 15.03
CA ALA A 154 2.47 -1.81 14.08
C ALA A 154 3.57 -1.09 13.29
N ASP A 155 4.69 -1.78 13.10
CA ASP A 155 5.62 -1.45 12.04
C ASP A 155 5.18 -2.23 10.79
N ILE A 156 4.94 -1.50 9.69
CA ILE A 156 4.42 -2.07 8.45
C ILE A 156 5.45 -1.90 7.33
N ASP A 157 5.87 -3.00 6.73
CA ASP A 157 6.75 -3.03 5.57
C ASP A 157 5.97 -3.42 4.32
N VAL A 158 6.02 -2.61 3.26
CA VAL A 158 5.35 -2.91 1.98
C VAL A 158 6.34 -3.10 0.85
N GLN A 159 6.20 -4.19 0.10
CA GLN A 159 7.00 -4.48 -1.09
C GLN A 159 6.10 -4.68 -2.32
N PRO A 160 6.29 -3.92 -3.41
CA PRO A 160 5.40 -4.01 -4.55
C PRO A 160 5.60 -5.30 -5.36
N LEU A 161 4.51 -5.79 -5.97
CA LEU A 161 4.53 -6.91 -6.91
C LEU A 161 4.51 -6.41 -8.36
N SER A 162 5.23 -7.08 -9.26
CA SER A 162 5.16 -6.83 -10.68
C SER A 162 3.93 -7.50 -11.30
N LEU A 163 3.30 -6.80 -12.24
CA LEU A 163 2.11 -7.25 -12.95
C LEU A 163 2.22 -6.86 -14.43
N ASP A 164 1.84 -7.77 -15.31
CA ASP A 164 1.68 -7.47 -16.73
C ASP A 164 0.51 -6.49 -16.93
N VAL A 165 0.61 -5.64 -17.94
CA VAL A 165 -0.47 -4.70 -18.27
C VAL A 165 -1.74 -5.46 -18.65
N GLY A 166 -2.86 -5.14 -18.00
CA GLY A 166 -4.14 -5.80 -18.16
C GLY A 166 -4.27 -7.14 -17.43
N SER A 167 -3.36 -7.44 -16.49
CA SER A 167 -3.34 -8.66 -15.68
C SER A 167 -3.45 -8.33 -14.19
N SER A 168 -4.15 -9.18 -13.44
CA SER A 168 -4.23 -9.12 -11.97
C SER A 168 -3.53 -10.30 -11.29
N THR A 169 -3.05 -11.29 -12.04
CA THR A 169 -2.51 -12.55 -11.50
C THR A 169 -1.11 -12.89 -11.99
N THR A 170 -0.59 -12.18 -12.99
CA THR A 170 0.67 -12.52 -13.67
C THR A 170 1.54 -11.27 -13.84
N PRO A 171 2.85 -11.32 -13.53
CA PRO A 171 3.58 -12.45 -12.94
C PRO A 171 3.53 -12.53 -11.40
N ARG A 172 3.15 -11.46 -10.69
CA ARG A 172 3.13 -11.34 -9.22
C ARG A 172 4.49 -11.63 -8.56
N GLU A 173 5.58 -11.13 -9.13
CA GLU A 173 6.92 -11.28 -8.55
C GLU A 173 7.30 -10.04 -7.73
N LEU A 174 8.06 -10.19 -6.64
CA LEU A 174 8.57 -9.06 -5.88
C LEU A 174 9.38 -8.12 -6.78
N ASN A 175 8.99 -6.85 -6.84
CA ASN A 175 9.64 -5.87 -7.71
C ASN A 175 9.69 -4.49 -7.04
N GLY A 176 10.87 -4.13 -6.57
CA GLY A 176 11.13 -2.86 -5.87
C GLY A 176 11.68 -3.06 -4.46
N PRO A 177 12.14 -1.97 -3.83
CA PRO A 177 12.58 -1.99 -2.43
C PRO A 177 11.39 -2.13 -1.48
N VAL A 178 11.65 -2.66 -0.29
CA VAL A 178 10.70 -2.61 0.84
C VAL A 178 10.60 -1.15 1.32
N THR A 179 9.37 -0.69 1.54
CA THR A 179 9.08 0.65 2.07
C THR A 179 8.55 0.52 3.50
N PRO A 180 9.29 1.02 4.51
CA PRO A 180 8.87 0.93 5.90
C PRO A 180 7.90 2.06 6.30
N HIS A 181 6.91 1.70 7.10
CA HIS A 181 5.92 2.57 7.73
C HIS A 181 5.87 2.27 9.23
N PRO A 182 6.70 2.95 10.05
CA PRO A 182 6.74 2.70 11.48
C PRO A 182 5.56 3.31 12.22
N ASP A 183 5.28 2.76 13.41
CA ASP A 183 4.34 3.31 14.39
C ASP A 183 2.91 3.53 13.86
N VAL A 184 2.40 2.62 13.02
CA VAL A 184 1.04 2.69 12.46
C VAL A 184 0.02 2.21 13.50
N PRO A 185 -0.94 3.06 13.94
CA PRO A 185 -1.93 2.66 14.92
C PRO A 185 -3.01 1.77 14.30
N ILE A 186 -3.21 0.59 14.89
CA ILE A 186 -4.30 -0.34 14.58
C ILE A 186 -5.29 -0.30 15.76
N PRO A 187 -6.42 0.41 15.66
CA PRO A 187 -7.39 0.46 16.74
C PRO A 187 -8.05 -0.92 16.92
N GLY A 188 -8.20 -1.41 18.15
CA GLY A 188 -8.89 -2.70 18.37
C GLY A 188 -10.39 -2.66 18.12
N ALA A 189 -10.97 -1.47 17.95
CA ALA A 189 -12.30 -1.29 17.38
C ALA A 189 -12.39 0.04 16.63
N GLY A 190 -13.04 0.01 15.46
CA GLY A 190 -13.34 1.21 14.67
C GLY A 190 -12.39 1.45 13.49
N PRO A 191 -12.50 2.61 12.85
CA PRO A 191 -11.81 2.87 11.60
C PRO A 191 -10.30 3.07 11.80
N MET A 192 -9.51 2.33 11.04
CA MET A 192 -8.09 2.54 10.83
C MET A 192 -7.86 3.66 9.79
N ILE A 193 -6.99 4.59 10.13
CA ILE A 193 -6.48 5.62 9.22
C ILE A 193 -4.99 5.43 9.09
N TRP A 194 -4.53 4.99 7.92
CA TRP A 194 -3.11 4.83 7.63
C TRP A 194 -2.67 5.86 6.58
N PRO A 195 -1.90 6.89 6.97
CA PRO A 195 -1.33 7.85 6.04
C PRO A 195 -0.13 7.23 5.32
N TRP A 196 -0.36 6.56 4.19
CA TRP A 196 0.71 6.01 3.36
C TRP A 196 1.65 7.12 2.87
N GLY A 197 1.08 8.28 2.49
CA GLY A 197 1.83 9.44 2.02
C GLY A 197 2.10 9.39 0.52
N ALA A 198 3.15 10.09 0.08
CA ALA A 198 3.56 10.10 -1.32
C ALA A 198 4.37 8.84 -1.64
N THR A 199 3.92 8.07 -2.64
CA THR A 199 4.58 6.84 -3.09
C THR A 199 4.77 6.87 -4.61
N GLU A 200 5.88 6.30 -5.06
CA GLU A 200 6.20 6.07 -6.46
C GLU A 200 5.93 4.59 -6.77
N ILE A 201 5.13 4.35 -7.80
CA ILE A 201 4.79 3.00 -8.26
C ILE A 201 5.43 2.87 -9.64
N ALA A 202 6.40 1.97 -9.77
CA ALA A 202 7.06 1.74 -11.04
C ALA A 202 6.08 1.10 -12.04
N GLY A 203 6.30 1.33 -13.33
CA GLY A 203 5.44 0.84 -14.39
C GLY A 203 5.31 -0.68 -14.41
N ALA A 204 6.36 -1.40 -14.00
CA ALA A 204 6.32 -2.84 -13.85
C ALA A 204 5.34 -3.32 -12.76
N ASN A 205 4.99 -2.46 -11.80
CA ASN A 205 4.01 -2.74 -10.74
C ASN A 205 2.61 -2.20 -11.07
N ASN A 206 2.44 -1.55 -12.22
CA ASN A 206 1.21 -0.87 -12.61
C ASN A 206 0.49 -1.66 -13.73
N PRO A 207 -0.46 -2.55 -13.39
CA PRO A 207 -1.19 -3.33 -14.39
C PRO A 207 -2.15 -2.48 -15.23
N VAL A 208 -2.47 -1.25 -14.83
CA VAL A 208 -3.44 -0.40 -15.54
C VAL A 208 -2.83 0.18 -16.79
N THR A 209 -1.64 0.77 -16.68
CA THR A 209 -0.99 1.48 -17.81
C THR A 209 0.43 1.01 -18.12
N GLY A 210 1.06 0.25 -17.23
CA GLY A 210 2.48 -0.13 -17.34
C GLY A 210 3.46 1.04 -17.22
N SER A 211 2.98 2.23 -16.84
CA SER A 211 3.80 3.45 -16.72
C SER A 211 4.04 3.79 -15.25
N ASP A 212 5.18 4.44 -14.97
CA ASP A 212 5.48 4.95 -13.64
C ASP A 212 4.41 5.98 -13.22
N ILE A 213 3.95 5.88 -11.97
CA ILE A 213 3.02 6.85 -11.38
C ILE A 213 3.52 7.31 -10.01
N THR A 214 3.17 8.54 -9.66
CA THR A 214 3.34 9.06 -8.30
C THR A 214 1.97 9.36 -7.74
N ALA A 215 1.69 8.89 -6.53
CA ALA A 215 0.41 9.11 -5.86
C ALA A 215 0.63 9.54 -4.40
N SER A 216 -0.27 10.37 -3.89
CA SER A 216 -0.43 10.60 -2.45
C SER A 216 -1.61 9.78 -1.98
N VAL A 217 -1.38 8.82 -1.09
CA VAL A 217 -2.36 7.81 -0.69
C VAL A 217 -2.59 7.82 0.82
N GLN A 218 -3.83 7.56 1.21
CA GLN A 218 -4.26 7.28 2.57
C GLN A 218 -5.24 6.10 2.52
N LEU A 219 -5.01 5.09 3.36
CA LEU A 219 -5.94 3.96 3.50
C LEU A 219 -6.86 4.22 4.69
N ASN A 220 -8.16 4.23 4.42
CA ASN A 220 -9.21 4.40 5.43
C ASN A 220 -10.05 3.12 5.46
N GLY A 221 -9.84 2.30 6.47
CA GLY A 221 -10.50 0.99 6.52
C GLY A 221 -10.72 0.50 7.94
N GLU A 222 -10.87 -0.80 8.09
CA GLU A 222 -10.94 -1.48 9.37
C GLU A 222 -10.38 -2.89 9.24
N TRP A 223 -9.91 -3.43 10.36
CA TRP A 223 -9.62 -4.85 10.49
C TRP A 223 -10.93 -5.57 10.79
N ILE A 224 -11.34 -6.46 9.88
CA ILE A 224 -12.56 -7.26 10.02
C ILE A 224 -12.31 -8.42 10.98
N ASP A 225 -11.13 -9.01 10.85
CA ASP A 225 -10.58 -10.06 11.69
C ASP A 225 -9.04 -9.96 11.62
N PRO A 226 -8.29 -10.74 12.40
CA PRO A 226 -6.82 -10.69 12.45
C PRO A 226 -6.14 -11.05 11.13
N ASP A 227 -6.89 -11.63 10.18
CA ASP A 227 -6.39 -12.09 8.90
C ASP A 227 -6.85 -11.19 7.74
N THR A 228 -7.75 -10.23 8.00
CA THR A 228 -8.41 -9.45 6.95
C THR A 228 -8.59 -7.99 7.35
N ALA A 229 -8.07 -7.09 6.53
CA ALA A 229 -8.38 -5.66 6.58
C ALA A 229 -8.93 -5.17 5.24
N CYS A 230 -9.83 -4.20 5.24
CA CYS A 230 -10.36 -3.65 4.00
C CYS A 230 -10.90 -2.23 4.19
N GLY A 231 -11.09 -1.50 3.09
CA GLY A 231 -11.66 -0.16 3.16
C GLY A 231 -11.56 0.63 1.87
N GLN A 232 -11.48 1.96 2.03
CA GLN A 232 -11.41 2.93 0.96
C GLN A 232 -10.01 3.53 0.85
N VAL A 233 -9.65 3.88 -0.37
CA VAL A 233 -8.42 4.60 -0.67
C VAL A 233 -8.77 6.06 -0.95
N VAL A 234 -8.14 6.96 -0.21
CA VAL A 234 -8.28 8.41 -0.39
C VAL A 234 -6.96 8.97 -0.87
N GLY A 235 -7.01 9.94 -1.78
CA GLY A 235 -5.81 10.61 -2.26
C GLY A 235 -5.89 10.95 -3.74
N GLN A 236 -4.73 11.11 -4.37
CA GLN A 236 -4.65 11.44 -5.78
C GLN A 236 -3.35 10.95 -6.41
N ILE A 237 -3.43 10.59 -7.68
CA ILE A 237 -2.27 10.48 -8.56
C ILE A 237 -1.85 11.91 -8.94
N THR A 238 -0.55 12.18 -8.93
CA THR A 238 0.04 13.48 -9.27
C THR A 238 0.88 13.43 -10.53
N VAL A 239 1.40 12.25 -10.91
CA VAL A 239 2.21 12.01 -12.11
C VAL A 239 1.79 10.68 -12.74
N PRO A 240 1.64 10.59 -14.08
CA PRO A 240 1.81 11.66 -15.07
C PRO A 240 0.58 12.58 -15.20
N LEU A 241 -0.55 12.17 -14.61
CA LEU A 241 -1.85 12.81 -14.72
C LEU A 241 -2.36 13.07 -13.30
N VAL A 242 -2.95 14.23 -13.07
CA VAL A 242 -3.64 14.52 -11.80
C VAL A 242 -5.01 13.84 -11.82
N PHE A 243 -5.19 12.80 -11.00
CA PHE A 243 -6.42 12.03 -10.92
C PHE A 243 -6.80 11.75 -9.47
N ASP A 244 -8.06 11.96 -9.13
CA ASP A 244 -8.59 11.74 -7.78
C ASP A 244 -8.87 10.24 -7.56
N LEU A 245 -8.39 9.69 -6.46
CA LEU A 245 -8.59 8.28 -6.11
C LEU A 245 -9.94 8.02 -5.42
N ASP A 246 -10.80 9.02 -5.26
CA ASP A 246 -12.12 8.86 -4.62
C ASP A 246 -12.94 7.72 -5.24
N GLY A 247 -13.51 6.88 -4.39
CA GLY A 247 -14.21 5.64 -4.77
C GLY A 247 -13.31 4.42 -5.00
N SER A 248 -11.99 4.55 -4.86
CA SER A 248 -11.06 3.41 -4.88
C SER A 248 -11.13 2.61 -3.58
N THR A 249 -10.81 1.32 -3.64
CA THR A 249 -10.91 0.41 -2.48
C THR A 249 -9.63 -0.38 -2.29
N PHE A 250 -9.45 -0.92 -1.09
CA PHE A 250 -8.37 -1.85 -0.79
C PHE A 250 -8.86 -3.02 0.05
N ALA A 251 -8.15 -4.13 -0.05
CA ALA A 251 -8.21 -5.21 0.91
C ALA A 251 -6.81 -5.81 1.13
N ALA A 252 -6.59 -6.31 2.34
CA ALA A 252 -5.40 -7.03 2.75
C ALA A 252 -5.84 -8.36 3.36
N VAL A 253 -5.27 -9.47 2.88
CA VAL A 253 -5.56 -10.82 3.36
C VAL A 253 -4.26 -11.51 3.76
N ARG A 254 -4.25 -12.12 4.95
CA ARG A 254 -3.10 -12.83 5.49
C ARG A 254 -2.72 -14.01 4.59
N LEU A 255 -1.42 -14.20 4.42
CA LEU A 255 -0.82 -15.31 3.70
C LEU A 255 -0.32 -16.37 4.67
N ASP A 256 -0.34 -17.63 4.23
CA ASP A 256 0.23 -18.77 4.97
C ASP A 256 1.78 -18.84 4.82
N ASP A 257 2.36 -17.98 3.97
CA ASP A 257 3.78 -17.90 3.68
C ASP A 257 4.30 -16.45 3.64
N ASP A 258 5.52 -16.24 3.14
CA ASP A 258 6.18 -14.95 3.05
C ASP A 258 5.80 -14.13 1.80
N GLY A 259 4.85 -14.60 0.99
CA GLY A 259 4.42 -13.94 -0.25
C GLY A 259 5.44 -13.99 -1.39
N THR A 260 6.49 -14.81 -1.28
CA THR A 260 7.52 -14.94 -2.33
C THR A 260 7.13 -15.90 -3.46
N ASP A 261 6.19 -16.82 -3.23
CA ASP A 261 5.69 -17.76 -4.24
C ASP A 261 4.41 -17.21 -4.90
N PRO A 262 4.44 -16.81 -6.19
CA PRO A 262 3.25 -16.30 -6.87
C PRO A 262 2.07 -17.29 -6.91
N GLN A 263 2.32 -18.60 -6.76
CA GLN A 263 1.29 -19.64 -6.85
C GLN A 263 0.47 -19.81 -5.56
N THR A 264 0.95 -19.28 -4.43
CA THR A 264 0.25 -19.34 -3.14
C THR A 264 -0.60 -18.10 -2.90
N LEU A 265 -0.39 -17.03 -3.68
CA LEU A 265 -1.15 -15.79 -3.58
C LEU A 265 -2.63 -15.98 -3.98
N PRO A 266 -3.59 -15.42 -3.21
CA PRO A 266 -5.03 -15.54 -3.49
C PRO A 266 -5.47 -15.21 -4.93
N ASP A 267 -6.37 -16.03 -5.47
CA ASP A 267 -7.06 -15.84 -6.76
C ASP A 267 -8.55 -16.24 -6.61
N PRO A 268 -9.52 -15.30 -6.71
CA PRO A 268 -9.38 -13.92 -7.15
C PRO A 268 -8.61 -13.02 -6.16
N VAL A 269 -8.00 -11.95 -6.66
CA VAL A 269 -7.39 -10.91 -5.80
C VAL A 269 -8.49 -10.28 -4.95
N PRO A 270 -8.36 -10.26 -3.61
CA PRO A 270 -9.29 -9.54 -2.76
C PRO A 270 -9.08 -8.04 -2.97
N SER A 271 -10.03 -7.33 -3.60
CA SER A 271 -9.93 -5.87 -3.81
C SER A 271 -10.92 -5.04 -2.97
N SER A 272 -11.91 -5.68 -2.34
CA SER A 272 -12.96 -5.01 -1.57
C SER A 272 -13.32 -5.81 -0.32
N CYS A 273 -14.06 -5.17 0.59
CA CYS A 273 -14.57 -5.83 1.79
C CYS A 273 -15.51 -7.01 1.43
N PRO A 274 -15.41 -8.14 2.14
CA PRO A 274 -16.27 -9.31 1.93
C PRO A 274 -17.75 -9.08 2.26
#